data_AF-A0A2T3J996-F1
#
_entry.id   AF-A0A2T3J996-F1
#
_cell.length_a   1.000
_cell.length_b   1.000
_cell.length_c   1.000
_cell.angle_alpha   90.00
_cell.angle_beta   90.00
_cell.angle_gamma   90.00
#
_symmetry.space_group_name_H-M   'P 1'
#
loop_
_entity.id
_entity.type
_entity.pdbx_description
1 polymer ?
#
loop_
_entity_poly.entity_id
_entity_poly.type
_entity_poly.pdbx_seq_one_letter_code
_entity_poly.pdbx_strand_id
1 'polypeptide(L)' 'MNKRGDTTARINENRKLKLQRSAIKIGNETGELLKISDIINYLIDEYTEEAVQDIIHKKKRK' A
#
# COMPACT_ATOMS: atom_id res chain seq x y z
N MET A 1 8.98 2.08 26.10
CA MET A 1 7.75 2.27 25.30
C MET A 1 8.15 2.75 23.91
N ASN A 2 8.09 1.91 22.89
CA ASN A 2 8.30 2.36 21.52
C ASN A 2 7.13 3.27 21.13
N LYS A 3 7.38 4.58 20.98
CA LYS A 3 6.37 5.52 20.46
C LYS A 3 6.02 5.08 19.04
N ARG A 4 4.73 4.87 18.76
CA ARG A 4 4.25 4.65 17.39
C ARG A 4 4.51 5.93 16.60
N GLY A 5 5.33 5.83 15.56
CA GLY A 5 5.67 6.92 14.64
C GLY A 5 4.73 6.96 13.44
N ASP A 6 3.41 6.86 13.69
CA ASP A 6 2.42 6.80 12.63
C ASP A 6 2.41 8.11 11.83
N THR A 7 2.32 7.99 10.50
CA THR A 7 2.30 9.14 9.59
C THR A 7 1.14 9.03 8.60
N THR A 8 0.70 10.17 8.07
CA THR A 8 -0.40 10.22 7.08
C THR A 8 0.17 10.34 5.68
N ALA A 9 -0.14 9.37 4.81
CA ALA A 9 0.14 9.47 3.38
C ALA A 9 -1.05 10.08 2.63
N ARG A 10 -0.79 11.00 1.70
CA ARG A 10 -1.84 11.58 0.87
C ARG A 10 -2.25 10.60 -0.24
N ILE A 11 -3.39 9.95 -0.06
CA ILE A 11 -3.99 9.03 -1.04
C ILE A 11 -5.28 9.67 -1.56
N ASN A 12 -5.43 9.77 -2.88
CA ASN A 12 -6.65 10.30 -3.49
C ASN A 12 -7.81 9.29 -3.42
N GLU A 13 -9.02 9.76 -3.66
CA GLU A 13 -10.24 8.95 -3.54
C GLU A 13 -10.21 7.69 -4.41
N ASN A 14 -9.79 7.81 -5.67
CA ASN A 14 -9.71 6.67 -6.59
C ASN A 14 -8.75 5.57 -6.09
N ARG A 15 -7.58 5.96 -5.57
CA ARG A 15 -6.61 5.00 -4.99
C ARG A 15 -7.14 4.39 -3.70
N LYS A 16 -7.81 5.17 -2.85
CA LYS A 16 -8.46 4.68 -1.63
C LYS A 16 -9.54 3.65 -1.94
N LEU A 17 -10.39 3.90 -2.94
CA LEU A 17 -11.44 2.98 -3.38
C LEU A 17 -10.83 1.68 -3.92
N LYS A 18 -9.72 1.76 -4.67
CA LYS A 18 -8.99 0.58 -5.13
C LYS A 18 -8.52 -0.28 -3.96
N LEU A 19 -7.91 0.34 -2.94
CA LEU A 19 -7.45 -0.38 -1.74
C LEU A 19 -8.61 -1.02 -0.97
N GLN A 20 -9.75 -0.34 -0.85
CA GLN A 20 -10.97 -0.88 -0.24
C GLN A 20 -11.47 -2.13 -0.98
N ARG A 21 -11.56 -2.06 -2.31
CA ARG A 21 -11.98 -3.20 -3.13
C ARG A 21 -11.00 -4.37 -3.02
N SER A 22 -9.70 -4.10 -2.96
CA SER A 22 -8.68 -5.12 -2.72
C SER A 22 -8.86 -5.79 -1.36
N ALA A 23 -9.13 -5.02 -0.29
CA ALA A 23 -9.39 -5.60 1.03
C ALA A 23 -10.61 -6.52 1.03
N ILE A 24 -11.71 -6.10 0.40
CA ILE A 24 -12.91 -6.93 0.24
C ILE A 24 -12.60 -8.20 -0.55
N LYS A 25 -11.86 -8.08 -1.66
CA LYS A 25 -11.48 -9.23 -2.48
C LYS A 25 -10.68 -10.25 -1.67
N ILE A 26 -9.65 -9.80 -0.94
CA ILE A 26 -8.84 -10.70 -0.13
C ILE A 26 -9.70 -11.35 0.95
N GLY A 27 -10.58 -10.61 1.62
CA GLY A 27 -11.47 -11.20 2.63
C GLY A 27 -12.47 -12.20 2.06
N ASN A 28 -12.96 -12.00 0.84
CA ASN A 28 -13.79 -12.98 0.16
C ASN A 28 -13.02 -14.27 -0.20
N GLU A 29 -11.74 -14.14 -0.57
CA GLU A 29 -10.92 -15.29 -0.99
C GLU A 29 -10.29 -16.05 0.18
N THR A 30 -9.96 -15.35 1.28
CA THR A 30 -9.24 -15.92 2.44
C THR A 30 -10.15 -16.17 3.64
N GLY A 31 -11.33 -15.55 3.68
CA GLY A 31 -12.20 -15.53 4.85
C GLY A 31 -11.82 -14.51 5.92
N GLU A 32 -10.72 -13.76 5.73
CA GLU A 32 -10.21 -12.79 6.72
C GLU A 32 -10.45 -11.34 6.32
N LEU A 33 -11.05 -10.56 7.22
CA LEU A 33 -11.24 -9.13 7.01
C LEU A 33 -9.95 -8.35 7.26
N LEU A 34 -9.27 -7.94 6.19
CA LEU A 34 -8.09 -7.07 6.26
C LEU A 34 -8.45 -5.59 6.31
N LYS A 35 -7.66 -4.81 7.05
CA LYS A 35 -7.74 -3.35 7.01
C LYS A 35 -6.89 -2.82 5.85
N ILE A 36 -7.27 -1.65 5.35
CA ILE A 36 -6.49 -0.94 4.33
C ILE A 36 -5.06 -0.67 4.81
N SER A 37 -4.86 -0.39 6.11
CA SER A 37 -3.54 -0.18 6.70
C SER A 37 -2.64 -1.40 6.54
N ASP A 38 -3.19 -2.60 6.67
CA ASP A 38 -2.43 -3.84 6.63
C ASP A 38 -1.91 -4.08 5.20
N ILE A 39 -2.76 -3.80 4.20
CA ILE A 39 -2.37 -3.83 2.78
C ILE A 39 -1.30 -2.78 2.48
N ILE A 40 -1.46 -1.55 2.98
CA ILE A 40 -0.46 -0.49 2.77
C ILE A 40 0.88 -0.87 3.39
N ASN A 41 0.88 -1.38 4.62
CA ASN A 41 2.10 -1.79 5.30
C ASN A 41 2.78 -2.94 4.53
N TYR A 42 2.02 -3.96 4.10
CA TYR A 42 2.56 -5.03 3.26
C TYR A 42 3.16 -4.50 1.95
N LEU A 43 2.53 -3.52 1.30
CA LEU A 43 3.08 -2.88 0.10
C LEU A 43 4.38 -2.12 0.38
N ILE A 44 4.50 -1.49 1.54
CA ILE A 44 5.70 -0.78 1.96
C ILE A 44 6.82 -1.79 2.25
N ASP A 45 6.53 -2.83 3.01
CA ASP A 45 7.54 -3.78 3.47
C ASP A 45 8.08 -4.63 2.31
N GLU A 46 7.21 -5.10 1.42
CA GLU A 46 7.60 -6.05 0.36
C GLU A 46 7.93 -5.40 -0.98
N TYR A 47 7.36 -4.23 -1.31
CA TYR A 47 7.44 -3.65 -2.67
C TYR A 47 8.08 -2.26 -2.76
N THR A 48 8.59 -1.69 -1.66
CA THR A 48 9.23 -0.37 -1.71
C THR A 48 10.47 -0.35 -2.60
N GLU A 49 11.32 -1.37 -2.53
CA GLU A 49 12.57 -1.42 -3.30
C GLU A 49 12.32 -1.44 -4.80
N GLU A 50 11.41 -2.30 -5.25
CA GLU A 50 10.98 -2.37 -6.65
C GLU A 50 10.42 -1.02 -7.11
N ALA A 51 9.52 -0.42 -6.31
CA ALA A 51 8.93 0.88 -6.63
C ALA A 51 9.99 1.98 -6.77
N VAL A 52 11.01 1.99 -5.91
CA VAL A 52 12.13 2.95 -5.97
C VAL A 52 12.92 2.79 -7.26
N GLN A 53 13.31 1.56 -7.60
CA GLN A 53 14.04 1.27 -8.85
C GLN A 53 13.25 1.73 -10.08
N ASP A 54 11.95 1.43 -10.09
CA ASP A 54 11.05 1.75 -11.19
C ASP A 54 10.91 3.27 -11.39
N ILE A 55 10.81 4.03 -10.30
CA ILE A 55 10.75 5.49 -10.33
C ILE A 55 12.06 6.08 -10.85
N ILE A 56 13.21 5.59 -10.37
CA ILE A 56 14.54 6.04 -10.83
C ILE A 56 14.68 5.79 -12.34
N HIS A 57 14.32 4.59 -12.80
CA HIS A 57 14.42 4.22 -14.20
C HIS A 57 13.54 5.09 -15.10
N LYS A 58 12.28 5.32 -14.68
CA LYS A 58 11.35 6.22 -15.38
C LYS A 58 11.88 7.65 -15.48
N LYS A 59 12.56 8.14 -14.44
CA LYS A 59 13.18 9.47 -14.45
C LYS A 59 14.41 9.56 -15.35
N LYS A 60 15.22 8.50 -15.44
CA LYS A 60 16.41 8.45 -16.30
C LYS A 60 16.09 8.29 -17.79
N ARG A 61 14.89 7.79 -18.12
CA ARG A 61 14.40 7.62 -19.50
C ARG A 61 13.69 8.86 -20.07
N LYS A 62 13.49 9.90 -19.26
CA LYS A 62 13.05 11.23 -19.69
C LYS A 62 14.26 12.11 -19.94
#